data_AF-A0A317NCU5-F1
#
_entry.id   AF-A0A317NCU5-F1
#
_cell.length_a   1.000
_cell.length_b   1.000
_cell.length_c   1.000
_cell.angle_alpha   90.00
_cell.angle_beta   90.00
_cell.angle_gamma   90.00
#
_symmetry.space_group_name_H-M   'P 1'
#
loop_
_entity.id
_entity.type
_entity.pdbx_description
1 polymer ?
#
loop_
_entity_poly.entity_id
_entity_poly.type
_entity_poly.pdbx_seq_one_letter_code
_entity_poly.pdbx_strand_id
1 'polypeptide(L)'
;MALTELLEAYLATVEAKDDFLTDAAAIEAIAAILAEDAVDAEDPTNEEIEAAIADYLTDARGDLNGFTAVGTTTTVLAGDSDRVVAAKIEQITEDLEEAVADAQEDVNDVRGLNGRIDTLLNRKSQLEASAEAATKLDVALNAEIAKFEVATADLTVGDLEIVYGTAGERGTFAVRDATTTAEVYLEVKDGKVVVGETGKGLAGIDALLAAGQALYSGLVSADTALTNFETALLRVVQLEAESEVDGYDGSIDDLVAADYYTQDTSGPGGVWGVDGDGKAEDPTIDLEAGPLTAGSISQTLIDARLELSAFQVVVEAYLEAKSLSEQLEALEDDIDDALDALEDAGFFVTVVDDSVDGTIEDDVFLYVEDTEATGLEITNFSDEGSDVLYVGDAFAQLTRLEDEADLSAERLGSNDVREIFVQQDGNNTILFIEAEAAAGGDRNLDEITTITLTGVNADDLVLENGFISIA
;
A
#
# COMPACT_ATOMS: atom_id res chain seq x y z
N MET A 1 -6.45 35.57 -21.91
CA MET A 1 -5.64 35.84 -20.69
C MET A 1 -6.35 35.32 -19.47
N ALA A 2 -7.59 35.73 -19.16
CA ALA A 2 -8.31 35.15 -18.01
C ALA A 2 -8.54 33.63 -18.14
N LEU A 3 -9.01 33.13 -19.30
CA LEU A 3 -9.25 31.70 -19.50
C LEU A 3 -7.99 30.84 -19.29
N THR A 4 -6.88 31.19 -19.93
CA THR A 4 -5.61 30.44 -19.79
C THR A 4 -5.15 30.38 -18.33
N GLU A 5 -5.14 31.50 -17.60
CA GLU A 5 -4.72 31.52 -16.19
C GLU A 5 -5.65 30.69 -15.29
N LEU A 6 -6.97 30.71 -15.55
CA LEU A 6 -7.94 29.94 -14.79
C LEU A 6 -7.83 28.44 -15.09
N LEU A 7 -7.64 28.07 -16.35
CA LEU A 7 -7.49 26.68 -16.77
C LEU A 7 -6.16 26.09 -16.27
N GLU A 8 -5.06 26.86 -16.30
CA GLU A 8 -3.80 26.46 -15.68
C GLU A 8 -3.96 26.20 -14.18
N ALA A 9 -4.75 27.02 -13.46
CA ALA A 9 -5.02 26.81 -12.05
C ALA A 9 -5.86 25.54 -11.79
N TYR A 10 -6.90 25.30 -12.60
CA TYR A 10 -7.68 24.07 -12.54
C TYR A 10 -6.79 22.83 -12.77
N LEU A 11 -6.01 22.83 -13.85
CA LEU A 11 -5.13 21.70 -14.19
C LEU A 11 -4.06 21.45 -13.14
N ALA A 12 -3.47 22.50 -12.55
CA ALA A 12 -2.52 22.35 -11.46
C ALA A 12 -3.15 21.73 -10.19
N THR A 13 -4.45 21.94 -9.98
CA THR A 13 -5.18 21.36 -8.85
C THR A 13 -5.51 19.89 -9.12
N VAL A 14 -5.90 19.55 -10.35
CA VAL A 14 -6.05 18.14 -10.79
C VAL A 14 -4.72 17.39 -10.68
N GLU A 15 -3.62 17.95 -11.18
CA GLU A 15 -2.28 17.36 -11.05
C GLU A 15 -1.88 17.16 -9.58
N ALA A 16 -2.21 18.11 -8.69
CA ALA A 16 -1.96 17.96 -7.26
C ALA A 16 -2.78 16.83 -6.62
N LYS A 17 -4.01 16.58 -7.10
CA LYS A 17 -4.82 15.44 -6.68
C LYS A 17 -4.23 14.12 -7.17
N ASP A 18 -3.79 14.05 -8.43
CA ASP A 18 -3.17 12.86 -9.00
C ASP A 18 -1.85 12.49 -8.28
N ASP A 19 -1.00 13.50 -8.01
CA ASP A 19 0.22 13.33 -7.23
C ASP A 19 -0.09 12.81 -5.81
N PHE A 20 -1.12 13.36 -5.16
CA PHE A 20 -1.56 12.93 -3.84
C PHE A 20 -2.04 11.47 -3.84
N LEU A 21 -2.86 11.08 -4.83
CA LEU A 21 -3.38 9.71 -4.95
C LEU A 21 -2.24 8.71 -5.23
N THR A 22 -1.28 9.08 -6.07
CA THR A 22 -0.07 8.29 -6.34
C THR A 22 0.74 8.04 -5.06
N ASP A 23 0.96 9.09 -4.27
CA ASP A 23 1.65 8.98 -2.97
C ASP A 23 0.84 8.16 -1.96
N ALA A 24 -0.49 8.31 -1.94
CA ALA A 24 -1.38 7.55 -1.05
C ALA A 24 -1.40 6.05 -1.38
N ALA A 25 -1.37 5.68 -2.66
CA ALA A 25 -1.32 4.28 -3.09
C ALA A 25 -0.05 3.54 -2.60
N ALA A 26 1.03 4.26 -2.31
CA ALA A 26 2.26 3.70 -1.77
C ALA A 26 2.21 3.41 -0.25
N ILE A 27 1.17 3.85 0.46
CA ILE A 27 0.99 3.58 1.89
C ILE A 27 0.64 2.10 2.09
N GLU A 28 1.36 1.40 2.96
CA GLU A 28 1.26 -0.06 3.14
C GLU A 28 -0.19 -0.54 3.39
N ALA A 29 -0.96 0.20 4.19
CA ALA A 29 -2.37 -0.12 4.45
C ALA A 29 -3.28 0.05 3.22
N ILE A 30 -3.07 1.10 2.43
CA ILE A 30 -3.84 1.36 1.20
C ILE A 30 -3.46 0.35 0.11
N ALA A 31 -2.15 0.10 -0.07
CA ALA A 31 -1.66 -0.91 -0.99
C ALA A 31 -2.22 -2.31 -0.67
N ALA A 32 -2.41 -2.64 0.61
CA ALA A 32 -3.03 -3.90 1.02
C ALA A 32 -4.52 -3.99 0.63
N ILE A 33 -5.27 -2.89 0.72
CA ILE A 33 -6.67 -2.82 0.27
C ILE A 33 -6.74 -2.91 -1.26
N LEU A 34 -5.90 -2.15 -1.97
CA LEU A 34 -5.83 -2.20 -3.43
C LEU A 34 -5.47 -3.59 -3.96
N ALA A 35 -4.56 -4.31 -3.29
CA ALA A 35 -4.22 -5.69 -3.65
C ALA A 35 -5.40 -6.68 -3.48
N GLU A 36 -6.39 -6.35 -2.65
CA GLU A 36 -7.58 -7.17 -2.42
C GLU A 36 -8.73 -6.79 -3.37
N ASP A 37 -8.95 -5.49 -3.58
CA ASP A 37 -10.17 -4.97 -4.19
C ASP A 37 -10.00 -4.36 -5.60
N ALA A 38 -8.79 -3.94 -5.97
CA ALA A 38 -8.56 -3.32 -7.29
C ALA A 38 -8.60 -4.35 -8.42
N VAL A 39 -9.04 -3.90 -9.60
CA VAL A 39 -9.01 -4.72 -10.82
C VAL A 39 -7.56 -4.98 -11.26
N ASP A 40 -6.71 -3.96 -11.18
CA ASP A 40 -5.27 -4.04 -11.40
C ASP A 40 -4.53 -3.33 -10.26
N ALA A 41 -4.03 -4.11 -9.29
CA ALA A 41 -3.30 -3.56 -8.15
C ALA A 41 -1.92 -3.00 -8.51
N GLU A 42 -1.38 -3.29 -9.71
CA GLU A 42 -0.11 -2.71 -10.16
C GLU A 42 -0.28 -1.32 -10.77
N ASP A 43 -1.48 -0.98 -11.23
CA ASP A 43 -1.84 0.31 -11.84
C ASP A 43 -3.28 0.71 -11.46
N PRO A 44 -3.54 0.97 -10.17
CA PRO A 44 -4.88 1.29 -9.69
C PRO A 44 -5.35 2.63 -10.23
N THR A 45 -6.61 2.69 -10.61
CA THR A 45 -7.25 3.95 -11.04
C THR A 45 -7.42 4.91 -9.87
N ASN A 46 -7.55 6.22 -10.15
CA ASN A 46 -7.83 7.23 -9.13
C ASN A 46 -9.08 6.89 -8.30
N GLU A 47 -10.16 6.41 -8.94
CA GLU A 47 -11.39 5.99 -8.24
C GLU A 47 -11.15 4.82 -7.28
N GLU A 48 -10.31 3.84 -7.67
CA GLU A 48 -9.93 2.73 -6.79
C GLU A 48 -9.08 3.20 -5.59
N ILE A 49 -8.17 4.17 -5.80
CA ILE A 49 -7.34 4.73 -4.72
C ILE A 49 -8.22 5.54 -3.74
N GLU A 50 -9.13 6.36 -4.25
CA GLU A 50 -10.10 7.12 -3.42
C GLU A 50 -10.97 6.20 -2.58
N ALA A 51 -11.49 5.12 -3.19
CA ALA A 51 -12.24 4.09 -2.49
C ALA A 51 -11.38 3.41 -1.41
N ALA A 52 -10.13 3.07 -1.71
CA ALA A 52 -9.21 2.45 -0.75
C ALA A 52 -8.87 3.38 0.43
N ILE A 53 -8.75 4.71 0.22
CA ILE A 53 -8.60 5.69 1.31
C ILE A 53 -9.85 5.69 2.21
N ALA A 54 -11.05 5.66 1.61
CA ALA A 54 -12.31 5.63 2.37
C ALA A 54 -12.49 4.33 3.17
N ASP A 55 -12.09 3.19 2.59
CA ASP A 55 -12.11 1.89 3.25
C ASP A 55 -11.06 1.82 4.37
N TYR A 56 -9.85 2.36 4.15
CA TYR A 56 -8.83 2.44 5.21
C TYR A 56 -9.32 3.24 6.42
N LEU A 57 -10.00 4.37 6.21
CA LEU A 57 -10.61 5.14 7.29
C LEU A 57 -11.74 4.36 7.99
N THR A 58 -12.52 3.59 7.22
CA THR A 58 -13.61 2.75 7.76
C THR A 58 -13.06 1.65 8.65
N ASP A 59 -12.01 0.96 8.22
CA ASP A 59 -11.35 -0.12 8.96
C ASP A 59 -10.65 0.41 10.21
N ALA A 60 -9.86 1.48 10.10
CA ALA A 60 -9.20 2.10 11.25
C ALA A 60 -10.22 2.57 12.30
N ARG A 61 -11.38 3.06 11.85
CA ARG A 61 -12.50 3.40 12.75
C ARG A 61 -13.16 2.15 13.32
N GLY A 62 -13.25 1.07 12.56
CA GLY A 62 -13.70 -0.25 13.01
C GLY A 62 -12.84 -0.76 14.16
N ASP A 63 -11.52 -0.76 14.00
CA ASP A 63 -10.54 -1.14 15.01
C ASP A 63 -10.65 -0.29 16.27
N LEU A 64 -10.78 1.04 16.10
CA LEU A 64 -10.96 1.96 17.22
C LEU A 64 -12.27 1.68 18.00
N ASN A 65 -13.34 1.30 17.32
CA ASN A 65 -14.61 0.92 17.96
C ASN A 65 -14.56 -0.49 18.59
N GLY A 66 -13.77 -1.39 18.01
CA GLY A 66 -13.55 -2.75 18.50
C GLY A 66 -12.61 -2.80 19.70
N PHE A 67 -11.78 -1.77 19.88
CA PHE A 67 -10.84 -1.69 20.98
C PHE A 67 -11.57 -1.72 22.33
N THR A 68 -11.34 -2.78 23.09
CA THR A 68 -11.97 -3.01 24.38
C THR A 68 -10.91 -2.98 25.45
N ALA A 69 -10.70 -1.83 26.09
CA ALA A 69 -9.75 -1.75 27.18
C ALA A 69 -10.30 -2.43 28.45
N VAL A 70 -9.50 -3.30 29.07
CA VAL A 70 -9.77 -4.00 30.32
C VAL A 70 -10.06 -2.97 31.41
N GLY A 71 -11.28 -3.01 31.94
CA GLY A 71 -11.71 -2.12 33.02
C GLY A 71 -12.28 -0.77 32.58
N THR A 72 -12.21 -0.43 31.29
CA THR A 72 -12.87 0.77 30.76
C THR A 72 -14.33 0.46 30.37
N THR A 73 -15.21 1.46 30.48
CA THR A 73 -16.61 1.35 30.00
C THR A 73 -16.87 2.19 28.75
N THR A 74 -15.82 2.82 28.23
CA THR A 74 -15.90 3.81 27.17
C THR A 74 -15.64 3.13 25.84
N THR A 75 -16.69 2.84 25.08
CA THR A 75 -16.56 2.42 23.68
C THR A 75 -16.59 3.66 22.78
N VAL A 76 -15.64 3.77 21.85
CA VAL A 76 -15.84 4.61 20.66
C VAL A 76 -17.02 4.01 19.89
N LEU A 77 -17.99 4.83 19.47
CA LEU A 77 -19.20 4.34 18.81
C LEU A 77 -19.24 4.86 17.37
N ALA A 78 -19.66 3.99 16.46
CA ALA A 78 -19.99 4.35 15.09
C ALA A 78 -21.03 5.49 15.06
N GLY A 79 -20.77 6.51 14.25
CA GLY A 79 -21.66 7.67 14.08
C GLY A 79 -21.42 8.86 15.02
N ASP A 80 -20.42 8.79 15.91
CA ASP A 80 -19.96 9.96 16.66
C ASP A 80 -19.31 10.99 15.72
N SER A 81 -19.51 12.28 16.01
CA SER A 81 -18.76 13.36 15.33
C SER A 81 -17.28 13.31 15.70
N ASP A 82 -16.40 13.81 14.85
CA ASP A 82 -14.94 13.85 15.10
C ASP A 82 -14.55 14.44 16.44
N ARG A 83 -15.23 15.50 16.88
CA ARG A 83 -14.96 16.11 18.18
C ARG A 83 -15.28 15.17 19.36
N VAL A 84 -16.28 14.31 19.19
CA VAL A 84 -16.64 13.28 20.18
C VAL A 84 -15.64 12.13 20.12
N VAL A 85 -15.23 11.71 18.93
CA VAL A 85 -14.19 10.68 18.75
C VAL A 85 -12.88 11.14 19.41
N ALA A 86 -12.40 12.34 19.11
CA ALA A 86 -11.19 12.92 19.71
C ALA A 86 -11.28 12.98 21.25
N ALA A 87 -12.41 13.42 21.81
CA ALA A 87 -12.60 13.47 23.25
C ALA A 87 -12.63 12.07 23.90
N LYS A 88 -13.14 11.06 23.19
CA LYS A 88 -13.11 9.66 23.66
C LYS A 88 -11.70 9.08 23.59
N ILE A 89 -10.94 9.38 22.53
CA ILE A 89 -9.53 8.99 22.42
C ILE A 89 -8.76 9.55 23.62
N GLU A 90 -8.88 10.86 23.88
CA GLU A 90 -8.25 11.52 25.03
C GLU A 90 -8.62 10.83 26.34
N GLN A 91 -9.92 10.56 26.57
CA GLN A 91 -10.39 9.88 27.78
C GLN A 91 -9.83 8.46 27.93
N ILE A 92 -9.84 7.65 26.86
CA ILE A 92 -9.31 6.27 26.92
C ILE A 92 -7.80 6.30 27.16
N THR A 93 -7.08 7.22 26.53
CA THR A 93 -5.64 7.42 26.80
C THR A 93 -5.41 7.76 28.28
N GLU A 94 -6.16 8.71 28.85
CA GLU A 94 -6.05 9.06 30.28
C GLU A 94 -6.33 7.84 31.18
N ASP A 95 -7.40 7.08 30.91
CA ASP A 95 -7.76 5.89 31.67
C ASP A 95 -6.65 4.81 31.62
N LEU A 96 -6.03 4.59 30.46
CA LEU A 96 -4.92 3.63 30.27
C LEU A 96 -3.61 4.12 30.89
N GLU A 97 -3.30 5.40 30.81
CA GLU A 97 -2.14 5.99 31.49
C GLU A 97 -2.28 5.89 33.03
N GLU A 98 -3.49 6.08 33.57
CA GLU A 98 -3.79 5.86 34.99
C GLU A 98 -3.59 4.39 35.37
N ALA A 99 -4.08 3.44 34.58
CA ALA A 99 -3.87 2.01 34.81
C ALA A 99 -2.37 1.62 34.82
N VAL A 100 -1.58 2.18 33.90
CA VAL A 100 -0.11 2.01 33.89
C VAL A 100 0.52 2.61 35.15
N ALA A 101 0.08 3.80 35.58
CA ALA A 101 0.62 4.47 36.76
C ALA A 101 0.31 3.67 38.05
N ASP A 102 -0.91 3.18 38.21
CA ASP A 102 -1.33 2.36 39.35
C ASP A 102 -0.54 1.05 39.41
N ALA A 103 -0.46 0.31 38.30
CA ALA A 103 0.34 -0.92 38.21
C ALA A 103 1.84 -0.65 38.46
N GLN A 104 2.32 0.52 38.04
CA GLN A 104 3.70 0.93 38.25
C GLN A 104 4.00 1.22 39.72
N GLU A 105 3.04 1.77 40.48
CA GLU A 105 3.15 1.96 41.93
C GLU A 105 3.34 0.61 42.61
N ASP A 106 2.50 -0.37 42.30
CA ASP A 106 2.61 -1.73 42.85
C ASP A 106 3.96 -2.38 42.52
N VAL A 107 4.47 -2.24 41.28
CA VAL A 107 5.79 -2.76 40.89
C VAL A 107 6.94 -2.08 41.65
N ASN A 108 6.80 -0.80 41.99
CA ASN A 108 7.87 -0.06 42.69
C ASN A 108 8.06 -0.52 44.14
N ASP A 109 7.06 -1.18 44.73
CA ASP A 109 7.20 -1.85 46.02
C ASP A 109 8.15 -3.06 45.97
N VAL A 110 8.38 -3.62 44.78
CA VAL A 110 9.36 -4.70 44.55
C VAL A 110 10.66 -4.13 43.95
N ARG A 111 11.69 -4.04 44.79
CA ARG A 111 12.98 -3.43 44.42
C ARG A 111 13.59 -4.10 43.16
N GLY A 112 13.73 -3.31 42.10
CA GLY A 112 14.41 -3.71 40.87
C GLY A 112 13.50 -4.38 39.83
N LEU A 113 12.23 -4.60 40.16
CA LEU A 113 11.24 -5.20 39.25
C LEU A 113 10.95 -4.33 38.04
N ASN A 114 10.81 -3.02 38.26
CA ASN A 114 10.60 -2.06 37.18
C ASN A 114 11.66 -2.15 36.06
N GLY A 115 12.95 -2.17 36.43
CA GLY A 115 14.03 -2.31 35.44
C GLY A 115 14.05 -3.67 34.73
N ARG A 116 13.48 -4.73 35.33
CA ARG A 116 13.32 -6.03 34.67
C ARG A 116 12.15 -6.04 33.69
N ILE A 117 11.03 -5.42 34.07
CA ILE A 117 9.86 -5.24 33.19
C ILE A 117 10.23 -4.36 32.00
N ASP A 118 10.94 -3.25 32.20
CA ASP A 118 11.45 -2.42 31.10
C ASP A 118 12.35 -3.21 30.14
N THR A 119 13.21 -4.09 30.69
CA THR A 119 14.04 -4.98 29.87
C THR A 119 13.16 -5.96 29.09
N LEU A 120 12.16 -6.57 29.73
CA LEU A 120 11.24 -7.53 29.10
C LEU A 120 10.48 -6.89 27.94
N LEU A 121 9.87 -5.72 28.15
CA LEU A 121 9.13 -4.99 27.11
C LEU A 121 10.05 -4.58 25.95
N ASN A 122 11.27 -4.14 26.25
CA ASN A 122 12.26 -3.86 25.20
C ASN A 122 12.62 -5.12 24.39
N ARG A 123 12.66 -6.31 25.02
CA ARG A 123 12.87 -7.58 24.30
C ARG A 123 11.65 -8.02 23.53
N LYS A 124 10.43 -7.76 24.02
CA LYS A 124 9.19 -8.00 23.28
C LYS A 124 9.16 -7.23 21.98
N SER A 125 9.37 -5.91 22.05
CA SER A 125 9.44 -5.03 20.87
C SER A 125 10.56 -5.46 19.89
N GLN A 126 11.70 -5.93 20.39
CA GLN A 126 12.75 -6.48 19.51
C GLN A 126 12.34 -7.79 18.84
N LEU A 127 11.59 -8.64 19.53
CA LEU A 127 11.07 -9.87 18.94
C LEU A 127 10.04 -9.52 17.86
N GLU A 128 9.03 -8.71 18.17
CA GLU A 128 8.02 -8.23 17.19
C GLU A 128 8.66 -7.61 15.95
N ALA A 129 9.60 -6.67 16.12
CA ALA A 129 10.30 -6.07 14.97
C ALA A 129 11.14 -7.07 14.16
N SER A 130 11.77 -8.05 14.82
CA SER A 130 12.53 -9.11 14.13
C SER A 130 11.59 -10.08 13.40
N ALA A 131 10.39 -10.23 13.92
CA ALA A 131 9.34 -11.11 13.44
C ALA A 131 8.68 -10.53 12.19
N GLU A 132 8.24 -9.28 12.25
CA GLU A 132 7.74 -8.51 11.11
C GLU A 132 8.78 -8.45 9.97
N ALA A 133 10.06 -8.21 10.31
CA ALA A 133 11.12 -8.22 9.33
C ALA A 133 11.27 -9.60 8.64
N ALA A 134 11.10 -10.71 9.37
CA ALA A 134 11.12 -12.04 8.80
C ALA A 134 9.94 -12.28 7.83
N THR A 135 8.74 -11.82 8.18
CA THR A 135 7.57 -11.83 7.29
C THR A 135 7.82 -11.07 5.99
N LYS A 136 8.31 -9.83 6.06
CA LYS A 136 8.62 -9.02 4.87
C LYS A 136 9.65 -9.70 3.97
N LEU A 137 10.61 -10.42 4.56
CA LEU A 137 11.60 -11.21 3.83
C LEU A 137 11.00 -12.49 3.20
N ASP A 138 9.97 -13.07 3.79
CA ASP A 138 9.26 -14.23 3.22
C ASP A 138 8.47 -13.83 1.98
N VAL A 139 7.74 -12.72 2.03
CA VAL A 139 7.06 -12.13 0.86
C VAL A 139 8.07 -11.86 -0.26
N ALA A 140 9.21 -11.23 0.07
CA ALA A 140 10.28 -10.98 -0.91
C ALA A 140 10.85 -12.28 -1.51
N LEU A 141 10.98 -13.34 -0.70
CA LEU A 141 11.40 -14.65 -1.18
C LEU A 141 10.35 -15.25 -2.14
N ASN A 142 9.06 -15.19 -1.80
CA ASN A 142 7.98 -15.70 -2.64
C ASN A 142 7.92 -14.97 -3.99
N ALA A 143 8.15 -13.66 -4.01
CA ALA A 143 8.29 -12.90 -5.25
C ALA A 143 9.49 -13.37 -6.09
N GLU A 144 10.64 -13.65 -5.48
CA GLU A 144 11.80 -14.20 -6.19
C GLU A 144 11.59 -15.65 -6.65
N ILE A 145 10.80 -16.46 -5.92
CA ILE A 145 10.38 -17.79 -6.36
C ILE A 145 9.54 -17.68 -7.64
N ALA A 146 8.54 -16.79 -7.68
CA ALA A 146 7.70 -16.58 -8.86
C ALA A 146 8.54 -16.14 -10.09
N LYS A 147 9.47 -15.19 -9.89
CA LYS A 147 10.40 -14.78 -10.96
C LYS A 147 11.28 -15.94 -11.43
N PHE A 148 11.74 -16.77 -10.50
CA PHE A 148 12.56 -17.94 -10.81
C PHE A 148 11.76 -18.99 -11.60
N GLU A 149 10.50 -19.25 -11.27
CA GLU A 149 9.61 -20.12 -12.04
C GLU A 149 9.48 -19.66 -13.49
N VAL A 150 9.19 -18.37 -13.70
CA VAL A 150 9.08 -17.77 -15.04
C VAL A 150 10.40 -17.91 -15.80
N ALA A 151 11.53 -17.64 -15.14
CA ALA A 151 12.85 -17.74 -15.75
C ALA A 151 13.28 -19.17 -16.08
N THR A 152 12.66 -20.17 -15.45
CA THR A 152 13.05 -21.58 -15.58
C THR A 152 12.04 -22.47 -16.30
N ALA A 153 10.88 -21.94 -16.72
CA ALA A 153 9.84 -22.39 -17.68
C ALA A 153 9.51 -23.89 -17.85
N ASP A 154 10.52 -24.77 -17.83
CA ASP A 154 10.44 -26.23 -17.82
C ASP A 154 10.46 -26.84 -16.40
N LEU A 155 10.57 -26.02 -15.33
CA LEU A 155 10.54 -26.46 -13.92
C LEU A 155 9.21 -26.05 -13.25
N THR A 156 8.64 -26.91 -12.41
CA THR A 156 7.49 -26.56 -11.52
C THR A 156 7.99 -26.51 -10.08
N VAL A 157 8.09 -25.33 -9.47
CA VAL A 157 8.44 -25.25 -8.06
C VAL A 157 7.30 -25.87 -7.24
N GLY A 158 7.64 -26.72 -6.27
CA GLY A 158 6.66 -27.25 -5.32
C GLY A 158 6.61 -26.36 -4.08
N ASP A 159 5.63 -26.58 -3.20
CA ASP A 159 5.45 -25.82 -1.97
C ASP A 159 6.76 -25.70 -1.17
N LEU A 160 7.02 -24.47 -0.70
CA LEU A 160 8.15 -24.14 0.13
C LEU A 160 7.88 -24.59 1.57
N GLU A 161 8.71 -25.49 2.10
CA GLU A 161 8.67 -25.88 3.51
C GLU A 161 10.01 -25.58 4.19
N ILE A 162 10.06 -24.52 5.01
CA ILE A 162 11.24 -24.20 5.83
C ILE A 162 11.11 -24.93 7.17
N VAL A 163 11.78 -26.06 7.31
CA VAL A 163 11.80 -26.83 8.57
C VAL A 163 12.99 -26.43 9.44
N TYR A 164 12.74 -25.89 10.63
CA TYR A 164 13.78 -25.68 11.66
C TYR A 164 14.02 -26.96 12.46
N GLY A 165 15.28 -27.24 12.83
CA GLY A 165 15.64 -28.44 13.58
C GLY A 165 16.75 -28.23 14.61
N THR A 166 16.64 -28.92 15.75
CA THR A 166 17.52 -28.83 16.93
C THR A 166 18.87 -29.57 16.79
N ALA A 167 19.18 -30.17 15.64
CA ALA A 167 20.35 -31.04 15.44
C ALA A 167 21.40 -30.50 14.44
N GLY A 168 21.40 -29.20 14.18
CA GLY A 168 22.30 -28.51 13.25
C GLY A 168 21.51 -27.80 12.16
N GLU A 169 21.89 -26.55 11.88
CA GLU A 169 21.27 -25.64 10.90
C GLU A 169 20.96 -26.36 9.58
N ARG A 170 19.69 -26.67 9.33
CA ARG A 170 19.22 -27.30 8.09
C ARG A 170 17.87 -26.75 7.70
N GLY A 171 17.85 -25.64 6.96
CA GLY A 171 16.73 -25.35 6.07
C GLY A 171 16.92 -26.14 4.77
N THR A 172 15.89 -26.84 4.31
CA THR A 172 15.94 -27.56 3.02
C THR A 172 14.84 -27.00 2.14
N PHE A 173 15.21 -26.25 1.11
CA PHE A 173 14.30 -25.82 0.06
C PHE A 173 14.24 -26.97 -0.96
N ALA A 174 13.13 -27.26 -1.61
CA ALA A 174 13.08 -28.26 -2.68
C ALA A 174 12.33 -27.71 -3.90
N VAL A 175 13.06 -27.25 -4.92
CA VAL A 175 12.46 -26.98 -6.23
C VAL A 175 12.42 -28.30 -7.00
N ARG A 176 11.22 -28.73 -7.44
CA ARG A 176 11.06 -29.95 -8.25
C ARG A 176 11.08 -29.63 -9.73
N ASP A 177 11.60 -30.54 -10.52
CA ASP A 177 11.38 -30.55 -11.97
C ASP A 177 10.10 -31.37 -12.25
N ALA A 178 9.20 -30.87 -13.10
CA ALA A 178 7.97 -31.56 -13.48
C ALA A 178 8.23 -32.91 -14.17
N THR A 179 9.40 -33.04 -14.80
CA THR A 179 9.80 -34.16 -15.67
C THR A 179 10.90 -35.03 -15.09
N THR A 180 11.70 -34.54 -14.14
CA THR A 180 12.71 -35.32 -13.44
C THR A 180 12.44 -35.32 -11.95
N THR A 181 12.64 -36.46 -11.27
CA THR A 181 12.59 -36.52 -9.79
C THR A 181 13.78 -35.79 -9.14
N ALA A 182 14.41 -34.85 -9.86
CA ALA A 182 15.57 -34.11 -9.41
C ALA A 182 15.07 -32.93 -8.58
N GLU A 183 15.27 -33.01 -7.27
CA GLU A 183 15.01 -31.92 -6.36
C GLU A 183 16.26 -31.03 -6.34
N VAL A 184 16.08 -29.75 -6.67
CA VAL A 184 17.07 -28.71 -6.41
C VAL A 184 16.89 -28.30 -4.97
N TYR A 185 17.89 -28.65 -4.15
CA TYR A 185 17.87 -28.26 -2.75
C TYR A 185 18.61 -26.94 -2.55
N LEU A 186 18.00 -25.97 -1.86
CA LEU A 186 18.82 -25.00 -1.12
C LEU A 186 19.01 -25.55 0.29
N GLU A 187 20.24 -25.56 0.76
CA GLU A 187 20.63 -26.09 2.06
C GLU A 187 21.26 -24.97 2.88
N VAL A 188 21.01 -24.93 4.18
CA VAL A 188 21.80 -24.10 5.09
C VAL A 188 23.06 -24.88 5.46
N LYS A 189 24.24 -24.28 5.25
CA LYS A 189 25.55 -24.80 5.69
C LYS A 189 26.37 -23.69 6.30
N ASP A 190 26.76 -23.88 7.56
CA ASP A 190 27.60 -22.93 8.31
C ASP A 190 27.01 -21.50 8.27
N GLY A 191 25.70 -21.37 8.53
CA GLY A 191 24.96 -20.11 8.47
C GLY A 191 24.72 -19.52 7.08
N LYS A 192 24.98 -20.28 6.01
CA LYS A 192 24.77 -19.82 4.62
C LYS A 192 23.78 -20.68 3.86
N VAL A 193 22.83 -20.05 3.18
CA VAL A 193 21.97 -20.70 2.19
C VAL A 193 22.80 -20.96 0.94
N VAL A 194 22.88 -22.23 0.53
CA VAL A 194 23.65 -22.69 -0.62
C VAL A 194 22.80 -23.57 -1.51
N VAL A 195 23.02 -23.53 -2.82
CA VAL A 195 22.34 -24.41 -3.77
C VAL A 195 23.08 -25.76 -3.89
N GLY A 196 22.33 -26.85 -3.89
CA GLY A 196 22.80 -28.19 -4.21
C GLY A 196 23.34 -28.29 -5.64
N GLU A 197 24.12 -29.33 -5.94
CA GLU A 197 24.76 -29.48 -7.27
C GLU A 197 23.77 -29.40 -8.44
N THR A 198 22.55 -29.91 -8.23
CA THR A 198 21.48 -29.95 -9.25
C THR A 198 20.97 -28.58 -9.67
N GLY A 199 21.02 -27.57 -8.78
CA GLY A 199 20.52 -26.22 -9.07
C GLY A 199 21.57 -25.24 -9.57
N LYS A 200 22.85 -25.64 -9.59
CA LYS A 200 23.93 -24.75 -10.02
C LYS A 200 23.79 -24.40 -11.49
N GLY A 201 23.76 -23.10 -11.78
CA GLY A 201 23.71 -22.56 -13.14
C GLY A 201 22.30 -22.37 -13.71
N LEU A 202 21.25 -22.58 -12.91
CA LEU A 202 19.89 -22.16 -13.28
C LEU A 202 19.82 -20.63 -13.33
N ALA A 203 19.08 -20.10 -14.31
CA ALA A 203 18.84 -18.66 -14.41
C ALA A 203 18.03 -18.19 -13.18
N GLY A 204 18.40 -17.04 -12.61
CA GLY A 204 17.71 -16.49 -11.42
C GLY A 204 18.11 -17.13 -10.08
N ILE A 205 18.91 -18.20 -10.06
CA ILE A 205 19.25 -18.91 -8.81
C ILE A 205 20.01 -18.04 -7.80
N ASP A 206 20.82 -17.09 -8.27
CA ASP A 206 21.58 -16.19 -7.38
C ASP A 206 20.65 -15.20 -6.65
N ALA A 207 19.60 -14.72 -7.32
CA ALA A 207 18.61 -13.84 -6.71
C ALA A 207 17.77 -14.59 -5.67
N LEU A 208 17.34 -15.81 -6.02
CA LEU A 208 16.65 -16.71 -5.10
C LEU A 208 17.52 -17.07 -3.88
N LEU A 209 18.81 -17.34 -4.07
CA LEU A 209 19.76 -17.58 -2.98
C LEU A 209 19.94 -16.34 -2.08
N ALA A 210 20.00 -15.15 -2.67
CA ALA A 210 20.11 -13.90 -1.92
C ALA A 210 18.86 -13.65 -1.06
N ALA A 211 17.65 -13.82 -1.63
CA ALA A 211 16.40 -13.71 -0.90
C ALA A 211 16.29 -14.77 0.21
N GLY A 212 16.62 -16.03 -0.10
CA GLY A 212 16.62 -17.11 0.88
C GLY A 212 17.62 -16.88 2.02
N GLN A 213 18.81 -16.34 1.72
CA GLN A 213 19.79 -15.96 2.75
C GLN A 213 19.28 -14.81 3.62
N ALA A 214 18.60 -13.82 3.03
CA ALA A 214 18.03 -12.70 3.75
C ALA A 214 16.97 -13.22 4.73
N LEU A 215 15.99 -13.99 4.25
CA LEU A 215 14.98 -14.64 5.08
C LEU A 215 15.61 -15.47 6.21
N TYR A 216 16.56 -16.36 5.89
CA TYR A 216 17.28 -17.14 6.91
C TYR A 216 17.90 -16.26 8.01
N SER A 217 18.53 -15.15 7.63
CA SER A 217 19.15 -14.22 8.59
C SER A 217 18.11 -13.50 9.45
N GLY A 218 16.95 -13.17 8.87
CA GLY A 218 15.80 -12.62 9.59
C GLY A 218 15.28 -13.60 10.64
N LEU A 219 15.08 -14.86 10.26
CA LEU A 219 14.58 -15.92 11.14
C LEU A 219 15.55 -16.22 12.30
N VAL A 220 16.86 -16.27 12.05
CA VAL A 220 17.87 -16.40 13.11
C VAL A 220 17.84 -15.21 14.06
N SER A 221 17.59 -14.00 13.54
CA SER A 221 17.46 -12.79 14.35
C SER A 221 16.21 -12.85 15.23
N ALA A 222 15.08 -13.33 14.69
CA ALA A 222 13.85 -13.55 15.43
C ALA A 222 14.00 -14.62 16.53
N ASP A 223 14.63 -15.76 16.23
CA ASP A 223 14.92 -16.81 17.23
C ASP A 223 15.84 -16.30 18.37
N THR A 224 16.84 -15.49 18.01
CA THR A 224 17.71 -14.82 19.00
C THR A 224 16.92 -13.84 19.86
N ALA A 225 16.00 -13.07 19.26
CA ALA A 225 15.13 -12.14 19.98
C ALA A 225 14.19 -12.90 20.93
N LEU A 226 13.64 -14.03 20.51
CA LEU A 226 12.81 -14.92 21.33
C LEU A 226 13.59 -15.44 22.54
N THR A 227 14.79 -16.01 22.34
CA THR A 227 15.63 -16.48 23.45
C THR A 227 15.92 -15.35 24.46
N ASN A 228 16.17 -14.12 23.97
CA ASN A 228 16.42 -12.96 24.83
C ASN A 228 15.16 -12.53 25.60
N PHE A 229 13.99 -12.61 24.97
CA PHE A 229 12.70 -12.33 25.58
C PHE A 229 12.36 -13.35 26.67
N GLU A 230 12.46 -14.65 26.40
CA GLU A 230 12.24 -15.72 27.38
C GLU A 230 13.18 -15.56 28.59
N THR A 231 14.45 -15.22 28.33
CA THR A 231 15.43 -14.95 29.40
C THR A 231 15.04 -13.74 30.24
N ALA A 232 14.47 -12.69 29.63
CA ALA A 232 13.99 -11.52 30.36
C ALA A 232 12.74 -11.86 31.18
N LEU A 233 11.82 -12.66 30.62
CA LEU A 233 10.59 -13.11 31.28
C LEU A 233 10.90 -13.90 32.55
N LEU A 234 11.80 -14.88 32.43
CA LEU A 234 12.26 -15.67 33.58
C LEU A 234 12.83 -14.81 34.70
N ARG A 235 13.53 -13.71 34.38
CA ARG A 235 14.09 -12.80 35.38
C ARG A 235 13.02 -11.95 36.08
N VAL A 236 11.91 -11.64 35.42
CA VAL A 236 10.77 -10.95 36.03
C VAL A 236 10.09 -11.91 37.01
N VAL A 237 9.69 -13.11 36.53
CA VAL A 237 9.05 -14.16 37.34
C VAL A 237 9.89 -14.50 38.57
N GLN A 238 11.20 -14.64 38.41
CA GLN A 238 12.10 -14.93 39.53
C GLN A 238 12.05 -13.84 40.61
N LEU A 239 12.11 -12.57 40.21
CA LEU A 239 12.16 -11.47 41.16
C LEU A 239 10.82 -11.28 41.89
N GLU A 240 9.70 -11.55 41.22
CA GLU A 240 8.38 -11.60 41.87
C GLU A 240 8.28 -12.73 42.90
N ALA A 241 8.68 -13.95 42.52
CA ALA A 241 8.65 -15.10 43.42
C ALA A 241 9.55 -14.89 44.66
N GLU A 242 10.70 -14.25 44.49
CA GLU A 242 11.60 -13.85 45.60
C GLU A 242 10.96 -12.80 46.52
N SER A 243 10.04 -11.98 46.02
CA SER A 243 9.37 -10.92 46.79
C SER A 243 8.17 -11.44 47.60
N GLU A 244 7.46 -12.47 47.12
CA GLU A 244 6.28 -13.03 47.79
C GLU A 244 6.62 -14.05 48.88
N VAL A 245 7.76 -14.75 48.75
CA VAL A 245 8.13 -15.83 49.67
C VAL A 245 9.33 -15.42 50.52
N ASP A 246 9.05 -14.88 51.70
CA ASP A 246 10.06 -14.63 52.74
C ASP A 246 10.65 -15.99 53.21
N GLY A 247 11.68 -16.47 52.51
CA GLY A 247 12.39 -17.74 52.79
C GLY A 247 12.40 -18.81 51.69
N TYR A 248 12.14 -18.49 50.42
CA TYR A 248 12.33 -19.46 49.34
C TYR A 248 13.83 -19.77 49.15
N ASP A 249 14.23 -21.02 49.43
CA ASP A 249 15.61 -21.52 49.21
C ASP A 249 15.75 -22.43 47.97
N GLY A 250 14.67 -22.56 47.19
CA GLY A 250 14.60 -23.40 46.01
C GLY A 250 15.55 -22.91 44.92
N SER A 251 16.15 -23.85 44.20
CA SER A 251 17.10 -23.51 43.13
C SER A 251 16.36 -23.06 41.87
N ILE A 252 17.00 -22.21 41.07
CA ILE A 252 16.49 -21.70 39.78
C ILE A 252 16.07 -22.86 38.85
N ASP A 253 16.75 -24.00 38.92
CA ASP A 253 16.45 -25.18 38.10
C ASP A 253 15.09 -25.82 38.46
N ASP A 254 14.60 -25.64 39.68
CA ASP A 254 13.35 -26.26 40.15
C ASP A 254 12.08 -25.54 39.64
N LEU A 255 12.17 -24.23 39.35
CA LEU A 255 11.08 -23.44 38.74
C LEU A 255 11.02 -23.63 37.22
N VAL A 256 12.17 -23.71 36.56
CA VAL A 256 12.28 -23.87 35.09
C VAL A 256 11.84 -25.26 34.63
N ALA A 257 12.03 -26.31 35.46
CA ALA A 257 11.71 -27.68 35.09
C ALA A 257 10.21 -28.06 35.25
N ALA A 258 9.40 -27.24 35.91
CA ALA A 258 8.05 -27.64 36.33
C ALA A 258 6.93 -27.27 35.33
N ASP A 259 7.02 -26.13 34.61
CA ASP A 259 5.93 -25.68 33.70
C ASP A 259 6.37 -25.41 32.25
N TYR A 260 7.63 -25.00 31.99
CA TYR A 260 8.03 -24.57 30.64
C TYR A 260 8.27 -25.73 29.66
N TYR A 261 8.54 -26.94 30.15
CA TYR A 261 9.05 -28.06 29.32
C TYR A 261 8.00 -29.11 28.91
N THR A 262 6.72 -28.90 29.18
CA THR A 262 5.65 -29.78 28.68
C THR A 262 4.99 -29.29 27.40
N GLN A 263 5.41 -28.15 26.84
CA GLN A 263 5.00 -27.77 25.50
C GLN A 263 5.60 -28.76 24.49
N ASP A 264 4.72 -29.26 23.65
CA ASP A 264 4.93 -30.36 22.73
C ASP A 264 6.17 -30.13 21.83
N THR A 265 7.27 -30.82 22.13
CA THR A 265 8.50 -30.80 21.31
C THR A 265 8.33 -31.38 19.90
N SER A 266 7.10 -31.68 19.45
CA SER A 266 6.86 -32.25 18.13
C SER A 266 6.87 -31.25 16.97
N GLY A 267 7.14 -29.95 17.20
CA GLY A 267 7.57 -29.06 16.12
C GLY A 267 7.90 -27.63 16.58
N PRO A 268 8.98 -27.01 16.08
CA PRO A 268 9.26 -25.58 16.28
C PRO A 268 8.34 -24.64 15.47
N GLY A 269 7.12 -25.07 15.13
CA GLY A 269 6.23 -24.39 14.19
C GLY A 269 5.06 -23.61 14.80
N GLY A 270 5.04 -23.37 16.11
CA GLY A 270 3.86 -22.82 16.80
C GLY A 270 3.75 -21.29 16.87
N VAL A 271 4.79 -20.54 16.49
CA VAL A 271 4.86 -19.07 16.75
C VAL A 271 4.83 -18.25 15.44
N TRP A 272 4.78 -18.91 14.28
CA TRP A 272 4.91 -18.27 12.96
C TRP A 272 3.84 -18.79 12.01
N GLY A 273 2.59 -18.81 12.47
CA GLY A 273 1.45 -19.15 11.63
C GLY A 273 1.24 -18.07 10.58
N VAL A 274 1.35 -18.44 9.32
CA VAL A 274 0.62 -17.74 8.25
C VAL A 274 -0.82 -18.21 8.39
N ASP A 275 -1.78 -17.30 8.46
CA ASP A 275 -3.18 -17.70 8.54
C ASP A 275 -3.65 -18.37 7.23
N GLY A 276 -4.94 -18.71 7.16
CA GLY A 276 -5.52 -19.38 6.00
C GLY A 276 -5.57 -18.53 4.72
N ASP A 277 -5.27 -17.24 4.78
CA ASP A 277 -5.28 -16.33 3.62
C ASP A 277 -3.87 -15.97 3.12
N GLY A 278 -2.83 -16.38 3.84
CA GLY A 278 -1.45 -16.16 3.43
C GLY A 278 -0.86 -14.84 3.92
N LYS A 279 -1.61 -14.07 4.72
CA LYS A 279 -1.04 -12.99 5.52
C LYS A 279 -0.35 -13.61 6.74
N ALA A 280 0.84 -13.13 7.06
CA ALA A 280 1.45 -13.50 8.33
C ALA A 280 0.58 -12.90 9.43
N GLU A 281 0.07 -13.74 10.33
CA GLU A 281 -0.52 -13.20 11.56
C GLU A 281 0.57 -12.38 12.24
N ASP A 282 0.24 -11.13 12.62
CA ASP A 282 1.15 -10.32 13.43
C ASP A 282 1.54 -11.18 14.64
N PRO A 283 2.84 -11.50 14.83
CA PRO A 283 3.29 -12.43 15.85
C PRO A 283 3.06 -11.82 17.24
N THR A 284 1.83 -11.92 17.68
CA THR A 284 1.36 -11.45 18.97
C THR A 284 1.78 -12.48 20.00
N ILE A 285 2.76 -12.09 20.83
CA ILE A 285 3.16 -12.93 21.97
C ILE A 285 2.07 -12.81 23.03
N ASP A 286 1.27 -13.86 23.14
CA ASP A 286 0.32 -14.02 24.24
C ASP A 286 1.07 -14.37 25.53
N LEU A 287 1.19 -13.37 26.42
CA LEU A 287 1.78 -13.52 27.75
C LEU A 287 0.80 -14.12 28.77
N GLU A 288 -0.50 -14.17 28.48
CA GLU A 288 -1.52 -14.72 29.40
C GLU A 288 -1.37 -16.24 29.59
N ALA A 289 -0.74 -16.94 28.64
CA ALA A 289 -0.48 -18.38 28.68
C ALA A 289 0.81 -18.78 29.43
N GLY A 290 1.58 -17.82 29.95
CA GLY A 290 2.92 -18.01 30.52
C GLY A 290 3.01 -18.31 32.03
N PRO A 291 4.25 -18.41 32.58
CA PRO A 291 4.52 -18.68 34.00
C PRO A 291 4.22 -17.50 34.94
N LEU A 292 3.86 -16.33 34.40
CA LEU A 292 3.30 -15.25 35.19
C LEU A 292 1.87 -15.65 35.56
N THR A 293 1.63 -15.97 36.83
CA THR A 293 0.27 -16.29 37.26
C THR A 293 -0.62 -15.07 37.06
N ALA A 294 -1.77 -15.26 36.41
CA ALA A 294 -2.79 -14.20 36.26
C ALA A 294 -3.00 -13.47 37.60
N GLY A 295 -2.76 -12.15 37.61
CA GLY A 295 -2.83 -11.30 38.80
C GLY A 295 -1.50 -11.03 39.52
N SER A 296 -0.34 -11.41 38.97
CA SER A 296 0.94 -10.89 39.47
C SER A 296 1.09 -9.40 39.14
N ILE A 297 1.78 -8.66 40.01
CA ILE A 297 1.96 -7.22 39.90
C ILE A 297 2.71 -6.85 38.60
N SER A 298 3.64 -7.69 38.15
CA SER A 298 4.34 -7.53 36.86
C SER A 298 3.43 -7.79 35.68
N GLN A 299 2.57 -8.82 35.75
CA GLN A 299 1.62 -9.09 34.67
C GLN A 299 0.67 -7.90 34.51
N THR A 300 0.14 -7.34 35.61
CA THR A 300 -0.71 -6.14 35.55
C THR A 300 -0.02 -4.94 34.91
N LEU A 301 1.26 -4.67 35.24
CA LEU A 301 1.99 -3.56 34.59
C LEU A 301 2.29 -3.85 33.12
N ILE A 302 2.61 -5.09 32.78
CA ILE A 302 2.86 -5.51 31.39
C ILE A 302 1.57 -5.34 30.57
N ASP A 303 0.45 -5.89 31.03
CA ASP A 303 -0.86 -5.82 30.38
C ASP A 303 -1.27 -4.35 30.15
N ALA A 304 -1.21 -3.52 31.19
CA ALA A 304 -1.56 -2.10 31.08
C ALA A 304 -0.70 -1.36 30.05
N ARG A 305 0.61 -1.63 30.00
CA ARG A 305 1.53 -1.01 29.02
C ARG A 305 1.29 -1.52 27.60
N LEU A 306 1.00 -2.82 27.44
CA LEU A 306 0.67 -3.40 26.14
C LEU A 306 -0.65 -2.88 25.61
N GLU A 307 -1.65 -2.75 26.48
CA GLU A 307 -2.95 -2.19 26.14
C GLU A 307 -2.85 -0.72 25.73
N LEU A 308 -2.10 0.11 26.48
CA LEU A 308 -1.81 1.49 26.09
C LEU A 308 -1.10 1.55 24.72
N SER A 309 -0.11 0.70 24.50
CA SER A 309 0.62 0.64 23.23
C SER A 309 -0.28 0.22 22.06
N ALA A 310 -1.12 -0.79 22.24
CA ALA A 310 -2.06 -1.26 21.22
C ALA A 310 -3.10 -0.18 20.89
N PHE A 311 -3.61 0.53 21.90
CA PHE A 311 -4.52 1.65 21.69
C PHE A 311 -3.84 2.77 20.87
N GLN A 312 -2.60 3.11 21.19
CA GLN A 312 -1.84 4.15 20.48
C GLN A 312 -1.65 3.81 19.00
N VAL A 313 -1.36 2.54 18.67
CA VAL A 313 -1.25 2.09 17.26
C VAL A 313 -2.57 2.27 16.52
N VAL A 314 -3.69 1.85 17.12
CA VAL A 314 -5.03 2.01 16.51
C VAL A 314 -5.39 3.49 16.33
N VAL A 315 -5.03 4.34 17.30
CA VAL A 315 -5.25 5.79 17.21
C VAL A 315 -4.38 6.42 16.11
N GLU A 316 -3.11 6.01 15.98
CA GLU A 316 -2.21 6.51 14.94
C GLU A 316 -2.74 6.17 13.54
N ALA A 317 -3.14 4.91 13.31
CA ALA A 317 -3.77 4.49 12.06
C ALA A 317 -5.05 5.28 11.75
N TYR A 318 -5.92 5.49 12.75
CA TYR A 318 -7.12 6.32 12.57
C TYR A 318 -6.80 7.77 12.20
N LEU A 319 -5.80 8.39 12.84
CA LEU A 319 -5.40 9.77 12.55
C LEU A 319 -4.74 9.91 11.18
N GLU A 320 -3.94 8.93 10.76
CA GLU A 320 -3.35 8.86 9.42
C GLU A 320 -4.45 8.74 8.35
N ALA A 321 -5.31 7.73 8.46
CA ALA A 321 -6.43 7.53 7.54
C ALA A 321 -7.33 8.77 7.45
N LYS A 322 -7.62 9.41 8.60
CA LYS A 322 -8.40 10.64 8.64
C LYS A 322 -7.69 11.78 7.92
N SER A 323 -6.40 11.96 8.15
CA SER A 323 -5.61 13.01 7.51
C SER A 323 -5.58 12.83 5.99
N LEU A 324 -5.51 11.60 5.49
CA LEU A 324 -5.59 11.31 4.05
C LEU A 324 -6.96 11.69 3.49
N SER A 325 -8.04 11.26 4.14
CA SER A 325 -9.41 11.59 3.73
C SER A 325 -9.66 13.11 3.73
N GLU A 326 -9.20 13.85 4.74
CA GLU A 326 -9.35 15.32 4.80
C GLU A 326 -8.54 16.04 3.72
N GLN A 327 -7.36 15.52 3.36
CA GLN A 327 -6.54 16.08 2.27
C GLN A 327 -7.19 15.84 0.91
N LEU A 328 -7.76 14.65 0.69
CA LEU A 328 -8.51 14.33 -0.51
C LEU A 328 -9.73 15.25 -0.67
N GLU A 329 -10.56 15.39 0.38
CA GLU A 329 -11.73 16.29 0.38
C GLU A 329 -11.33 17.74 0.10
N ALA A 330 -10.21 18.22 0.66
CA ALA A 330 -9.71 19.56 0.40
C ALA A 330 -9.25 19.77 -1.05
N LEU A 331 -8.63 18.77 -1.68
CA LEU A 331 -8.23 18.82 -3.09
C LEU A 331 -9.45 18.80 -4.02
N GLU A 332 -10.50 18.05 -3.66
CA GLU A 332 -11.77 18.05 -4.38
C GLU A 332 -12.49 19.40 -4.28
N ASP A 333 -12.53 19.99 -3.08
CA ASP A 333 -13.05 21.34 -2.87
C ASP A 333 -12.25 22.39 -3.70
N ASP A 334 -10.92 22.27 -3.77
CA ASP A 334 -10.08 23.17 -4.57
C ASP A 334 -10.35 23.01 -6.08
N ILE A 335 -10.65 21.78 -6.56
CA ILE A 335 -11.04 21.53 -7.97
C ILE A 335 -12.40 22.18 -8.25
N ASP A 336 -13.38 22.00 -7.38
CA ASP A 336 -14.70 22.62 -7.49
C ASP A 336 -14.60 24.15 -7.48
N ASP A 337 -13.80 24.74 -6.58
CA ASP A 337 -13.53 26.18 -6.53
C ASP A 337 -12.87 26.69 -7.83
N ALA A 338 -11.99 25.89 -8.44
CA ALA A 338 -11.36 26.23 -9.71
C ALA A 338 -12.36 26.18 -10.89
N LEU A 339 -13.28 25.20 -10.92
CA LEU A 339 -14.36 25.12 -11.88
C LEU A 339 -15.37 26.26 -11.72
N ASP A 340 -15.78 26.58 -10.50
CA ASP A 340 -16.64 27.72 -10.18
C ASP A 340 -16.01 29.03 -10.69
N ALA A 341 -14.69 29.19 -10.56
CA ALA A 341 -13.99 30.36 -11.06
C ALA A 341 -14.00 30.47 -12.60
N LEU A 342 -13.99 29.34 -13.31
CA LEU A 342 -14.15 29.28 -14.77
C LEU A 342 -15.59 29.65 -15.17
N GLU A 343 -16.60 29.09 -14.49
CA GLU A 343 -18.01 29.38 -14.73
C GLU A 343 -18.35 30.85 -14.45
N ASP A 344 -17.85 31.42 -13.35
CA ASP A 344 -17.99 32.84 -13.00
C ASP A 344 -17.35 33.77 -14.04
N ALA A 345 -16.31 33.28 -14.73
CA ALA A 345 -15.69 33.96 -15.86
C ALA A 345 -16.46 33.77 -17.18
N GLY A 346 -17.48 32.91 -17.20
CA GLY A 346 -18.36 32.62 -18.32
C GLY A 346 -17.95 31.43 -19.18
N PHE A 347 -17.08 30.56 -18.66
CA PHE A 347 -16.57 29.38 -19.36
C PHE A 347 -17.05 28.10 -18.68
N PHE A 348 -17.59 27.16 -19.45
CA PHE A 348 -18.10 25.89 -18.92
C PHE A 348 -17.17 24.75 -19.32
N VAL A 349 -16.49 24.14 -18.35
CA VAL A 349 -15.52 23.08 -18.64
C VAL A 349 -16.21 21.72 -18.72
N THR A 350 -15.89 20.94 -19.75
CA THR A 350 -16.31 19.54 -19.90
C THR A 350 -15.11 18.70 -20.28
N VAL A 351 -14.82 17.65 -19.51
CA VAL A 351 -13.80 16.65 -19.87
C VAL A 351 -14.31 15.80 -21.03
N VAL A 352 -13.44 15.53 -22.01
CA VAL A 352 -13.79 14.72 -23.19
C VAL A 352 -13.37 13.27 -22.95
N ASP A 353 -14.16 12.53 -22.19
CA ASP A 353 -14.01 11.10 -21.89
C ASP A 353 -15.05 10.21 -22.61
N ASP A 354 -16.14 10.81 -23.10
CA ASP A 354 -17.13 10.19 -24.00
C ASP A 354 -17.62 11.24 -25.03
N SER A 355 -18.69 10.91 -25.76
CA SER A 355 -19.39 11.81 -26.66
C SER A 355 -20.03 12.95 -25.86
N VAL A 356 -19.65 14.18 -26.18
CA VAL A 356 -20.12 15.41 -25.51
C VAL A 356 -20.77 16.35 -26.51
N ASP A 357 -21.67 17.20 -26.02
CA ASP A 357 -22.42 18.16 -26.83
C ASP A 357 -22.05 19.59 -26.41
N GLY A 358 -21.72 20.43 -27.39
CA GLY A 358 -21.67 21.88 -27.24
C GLY A 358 -23.05 22.46 -26.92
N THR A 359 -23.03 23.50 -26.10
CA THR A 359 -24.18 24.19 -25.55
C THR A 359 -24.38 25.55 -26.23
N ILE A 360 -25.16 26.44 -25.62
CA ILE A 360 -25.32 27.81 -26.13
C ILE A 360 -24.36 28.78 -25.45
N GLU A 361 -23.70 28.30 -24.40
CA GLU A 361 -22.71 28.99 -23.61
C GLU A 361 -21.31 28.86 -24.27
N ASP A 362 -20.29 29.55 -23.74
CA ASP A 362 -18.92 29.39 -24.25
C ASP A 362 -18.28 28.17 -23.56
N ASP A 363 -18.24 27.02 -24.24
CA ASP A 363 -17.74 25.77 -23.66
C ASP A 363 -16.22 25.61 -23.81
N VAL A 364 -15.60 24.97 -22.82
CA VAL A 364 -14.19 24.58 -22.79
C VAL A 364 -14.12 23.06 -22.68
N PHE A 365 -13.93 22.40 -23.81
CA PHE A 365 -13.70 20.96 -23.86
C PHE A 365 -12.26 20.67 -23.44
N LEU A 366 -12.07 19.88 -22.40
CA LEU A 366 -10.76 19.49 -21.91
C LEU A 366 -10.40 18.09 -22.42
N TYR A 367 -9.43 18.02 -23.31
CA TYR A 367 -8.81 16.75 -23.67
C TYR A 367 -7.92 16.27 -22.52
N VAL A 368 -8.20 15.08 -22.03
CA VAL A 368 -7.33 14.33 -21.13
C VAL A 368 -6.80 13.14 -21.90
N GLU A 369 -5.53 12.85 -21.75
CA GLU A 369 -4.90 11.73 -22.44
C GLU A 369 -5.43 10.42 -21.85
N ASP A 370 -6.37 9.80 -22.57
CA ASP A 370 -6.91 8.49 -22.25
C ASP A 370 -6.61 7.55 -23.43
N THR A 371 -5.84 6.50 -23.15
CA THR A 371 -5.42 5.49 -24.13
C THR A 371 -6.50 4.45 -24.40
N GLU A 372 -7.52 4.34 -23.54
CA GLU A 372 -8.64 3.42 -23.70
C GLU A 372 -9.84 4.09 -24.41
N ALA A 373 -9.95 5.41 -24.33
CA ALA A 373 -10.98 6.17 -25.02
C ALA A 373 -10.84 6.04 -26.55
N THR A 374 -11.84 5.42 -27.18
CA THR A 374 -11.90 5.29 -28.65
C THR A 374 -13.16 5.94 -29.21
N GLY A 375 -12.98 6.75 -30.26
CA GLY A 375 -14.10 7.33 -30.99
C GLY A 375 -14.83 8.44 -30.25
N LEU A 376 -14.10 9.28 -29.51
CA LEU A 376 -14.64 10.47 -28.85
C LEU A 376 -15.32 11.38 -29.88
N GLU A 377 -16.44 11.99 -29.50
CA GLU A 377 -17.21 12.87 -30.38
C GLU A 377 -17.57 14.16 -29.63
N ILE A 378 -17.42 15.30 -30.29
CA ILE A 378 -17.94 16.58 -29.83
C ILE A 378 -18.95 17.07 -30.87
N THR A 379 -20.23 17.10 -30.50
CA THR A 379 -21.28 17.65 -31.38
C THR A 379 -21.53 19.12 -31.07
N ASN A 380 -22.07 19.87 -32.04
CA ASN A 380 -22.41 21.29 -31.93
C ASN A 380 -21.23 22.21 -31.52
N PHE A 381 -19.98 21.81 -31.77
CA PHE A 381 -18.79 22.60 -31.41
C PHE A 381 -18.81 23.96 -32.11
N SER A 382 -18.98 25.03 -31.34
CA SER A 382 -19.17 26.41 -31.80
C SER A 382 -20.36 26.61 -32.75
N ASP A 383 -21.37 25.72 -32.73
CA ASP A 383 -22.63 25.93 -33.47
C ASP A 383 -23.44 27.08 -32.85
N GLU A 384 -23.47 27.11 -31.51
CA GLU A 384 -23.89 28.21 -30.65
C GLU A 384 -22.76 28.41 -29.62
N GLY A 385 -22.52 29.65 -29.14
CA GLY A 385 -21.36 29.91 -28.28
C GLY A 385 -20.01 30.07 -29.00
N SER A 386 -18.95 30.27 -28.22
CA SER A 386 -17.55 30.41 -28.67
C SER A 386 -16.68 29.31 -28.07
N ASP A 387 -16.96 28.08 -28.47
CA ASP A 387 -16.33 26.90 -27.86
C ASP A 387 -14.85 26.77 -28.20
N VAL A 388 -14.11 26.16 -27.27
CA VAL A 388 -12.71 25.82 -27.44
C VAL A 388 -12.44 24.39 -26.96
N LEU A 389 -11.52 23.70 -27.63
CA LEU A 389 -10.98 22.41 -27.17
C LEU A 389 -9.55 22.64 -26.68
N TYR A 390 -9.32 22.53 -25.38
CA TYR A 390 -7.99 22.59 -24.80
C TYR A 390 -7.31 21.23 -24.89
N VAL A 391 -6.18 21.20 -25.58
CA VAL A 391 -5.34 20.01 -25.80
C VAL A 391 -4.00 20.09 -25.06
N GLY A 392 -3.70 21.22 -24.43
CA GLY A 392 -2.43 21.45 -23.73
C GLY A 392 -1.36 22.13 -24.58
N ASP A 393 -0.42 22.78 -23.89
CA ASP A 393 0.65 23.60 -24.49
C ASP A 393 1.76 22.77 -25.16
N ALA A 394 1.76 21.45 -24.97
CA ALA A 394 2.75 20.57 -25.58
C ALA A 394 2.56 20.42 -27.10
N PHE A 395 1.36 20.69 -27.62
CA PHE A 395 1.05 20.57 -29.04
C PHE A 395 1.45 21.82 -29.81
N ALA A 396 2.37 21.64 -30.77
CA ALA A 396 2.97 22.76 -31.49
C ALA A 396 2.28 23.10 -32.81
N GLN A 397 1.50 22.18 -33.37
CA GLN A 397 0.93 22.34 -34.71
C GLN A 397 -0.32 21.50 -34.97
N LEU A 398 -1.22 22.08 -35.79
CA LEU A 398 -2.26 21.35 -36.52
C LEU A 398 -1.74 21.00 -37.92
N THR A 399 -1.59 19.71 -38.20
CA THR A 399 -1.16 19.19 -39.50
C THR A 399 -2.36 18.73 -40.30
N ARG A 400 -2.63 19.39 -41.43
CA ARG A 400 -3.74 19.03 -42.31
C ARG A 400 -3.41 17.80 -43.12
N LEU A 401 -4.28 16.81 -43.05
CA LEU A 401 -4.24 15.63 -43.88
C LEU A 401 -5.06 15.85 -45.14
N GLU A 402 -4.64 15.23 -46.24
CA GLU A 402 -5.47 15.17 -47.44
C GLU A 402 -6.70 14.29 -47.18
N ASP A 403 -7.74 14.51 -47.98
CA ASP A 403 -8.93 13.64 -47.98
C ASP A 403 -8.49 12.18 -48.17
N GLU A 404 -9.00 11.27 -47.34
CA GLU A 404 -8.69 9.83 -47.35
C GLU A 404 -7.23 9.45 -47.01
N ALA A 405 -6.40 10.37 -46.50
CA ALA A 405 -5.09 10.01 -45.95
C ALA A 405 -5.20 8.97 -44.83
N ASP A 406 -4.28 8.00 -44.83
CA ASP A 406 -4.22 6.93 -43.85
C ASP A 406 -2.94 7.06 -43.03
N LEU A 407 -3.07 7.58 -41.80
CA LEU A 407 -1.95 7.77 -40.87
C LEU A 407 -1.19 6.46 -40.63
N SER A 408 -1.89 5.32 -40.57
CA SER A 408 -1.27 4.00 -40.35
C SER A 408 -0.39 3.54 -41.52
N ALA A 409 -0.65 4.06 -42.73
CA ALA A 409 0.07 3.68 -43.94
C ALA A 409 1.20 4.65 -44.30
N GLU A 410 0.99 5.95 -44.06
CA GLU A 410 1.78 7.02 -44.68
C GLU A 410 2.91 7.59 -43.79
N ARG A 411 2.92 7.31 -42.48
CA ARG A 411 3.92 7.81 -41.52
C ARG A 411 4.07 9.33 -41.62
N LEU A 412 3.01 10.04 -41.26
CA LEU A 412 2.91 11.48 -41.39
C LEU A 412 3.18 12.10 -40.01
N GLY A 413 4.19 12.96 -39.90
CA GLY A 413 4.52 13.60 -38.62
C GLY A 413 6.00 13.87 -38.44
N SER A 414 6.29 14.65 -37.40
CA SER A 414 7.58 15.06 -36.91
C SER A 414 7.99 14.16 -35.77
N ASN A 415 9.27 13.80 -35.70
CA ASN A 415 9.78 13.05 -34.55
C ASN A 415 10.15 13.96 -33.37
N ASP A 416 10.05 15.28 -33.54
CA ASP A 416 10.61 16.26 -32.60
C ASP A 416 9.54 17.10 -31.86
N VAL A 417 8.27 17.04 -32.29
CA VAL A 417 7.16 17.80 -31.70
C VAL A 417 5.90 16.94 -31.64
N ARG A 418 5.04 17.14 -30.65
CA ARG A 418 3.67 16.60 -30.63
C ARG A 418 2.79 17.41 -31.59
N GLU A 419 2.04 16.69 -32.41
CA GLU A 419 1.16 17.23 -33.43
C GLU A 419 -0.29 16.80 -33.21
N ILE A 420 -1.19 17.56 -33.83
CA ILE A 420 -2.58 17.14 -34.00
C ILE A 420 -2.84 17.09 -35.49
N PHE A 421 -3.17 15.91 -36.01
CA PHE A 421 -3.54 15.78 -37.41
C PHE A 421 -5.03 16.05 -37.56
N VAL A 422 -5.38 16.80 -38.60
CA VAL A 422 -6.76 17.21 -38.87
C VAL A 422 -7.16 16.70 -40.24
N GLN A 423 -8.25 15.94 -40.30
CA GLN A 423 -8.81 15.39 -41.53
C GLN A 423 -10.29 15.73 -41.65
N GLN A 424 -10.73 16.08 -42.85
CA GLN A 424 -12.16 16.19 -43.15
C GLN A 424 -12.73 14.80 -43.48
N ASP A 425 -13.82 14.40 -42.81
CA ASP A 425 -14.63 13.22 -43.18
C ASP A 425 -16.10 13.62 -43.36
N GLY A 426 -16.52 13.71 -44.62
CA GLY A 426 -17.86 14.17 -44.95
C GLY A 426 -18.13 15.58 -44.42
N ASN A 427 -19.08 15.71 -43.47
CA ASN A 427 -19.42 16.98 -42.82
C ASN A 427 -18.71 17.16 -41.46
N ASN A 428 -17.89 16.22 -41.04
CA ASN A 428 -17.24 16.20 -39.73
C ASN A 428 -15.73 16.40 -39.89
N THR A 429 -15.09 16.86 -38.84
CA THR A 429 -13.63 16.90 -38.74
C THR A 429 -13.16 15.83 -37.78
N ILE A 430 -12.12 15.10 -38.14
CA ILE A 430 -11.45 14.13 -37.29
C ILE A 430 -10.11 14.72 -36.85
N LEU A 431 -9.90 14.78 -35.54
CA LEU A 431 -8.65 15.13 -34.89
C LEU A 431 -7.94 13.83 -34.48
N PHE A 432 -6.68 13.70 -34.83
CA PHE A 432 -5.79 12.64 -34.37
C PHE A 432 -4.72 13.27 -33.49
N ILE A 433 -4.82 13.04 -32.19
CA ILE A 433 -3.99 13.68 -31.16
C ILE A 433 -2.91 12.69 -30.75
N GLU A 434 -1.65 13.07 -30.91
CA GLU A 434 -0.51 12.22 -30.52
C GLU A 434 -0.31 12.20 -28.99
N ALA A 435 -0.21 11.01 -28.41
CA ALA A 435 0.21 10.78 -27.02
C ALA A 435 1.68 11.18 -26.79
N GLU A 436 2.56 10.79 -27.71
CA GLU A 436 3.98 11.15 -27.68
C GLU A 436 4.45 11.76 -29.01
N ALA A 437 5.54 12.52 -28.97
CA ALA A 437 6.16 13.00 -30.21
C ALA A 437 6.58 11.80 -31.08
N ALA A 438 6.40 11.93 -32.39
CA ALA A 438 6.64 10.87 -33.40
C ALA A 438 5.53 9.82 -33.56
N ALA A 439 4.44 9.84 -32.78
CA ALA A 439 3.39 8.82 -32.87
C ALA A 439 2.77 8.72 -34.28
N GLY A 440 2.47 9.85 -34.94
CA GLY A 440 2.00 9.89 -36.34
C GLY A 440 3.06 9.44 -37.36
N GLY A 441 4.33 9.46 -36.96
CA GLY A 441 5.45 8.90 -37.71
C GLY A 441 5.58 7.38 -37.57
N ASP A 442 4.86 6.73 -36.66
CA ASP A 442 4.76 5.28 -36.57
C ASP A 442 3.62 4.73 -37.45
N ARG A 443 3.54 3.41 -37.57
CA ARG A 443 2.47 2.68 -38.27
C ARG A 443 1.42 2.14 -37.31
N ASN A 444 1.68 2.29 -36.02
CA ASN A 444 0.76 1.92 -34.98
C ASN A 444 -0.04 3.16 -34.55
N LEU A 445 -1.33 3.01 -34.34
CA LEU A 445 -2.20 4.10 -33.87
C LEU A 445 -2.48 4.00 -32.37
N ASP A 446 -1.85 3.06 -31.66
CA ASP A 446 -2.05 2.86 -30.22
C ASP A 446 -1.66 4.11 -29.39
N GLU A 447 -0.83 5.00 -29.93
CA GLU A 447 -0.43 6.29 -29.32
C GLU A 447 -1.18 7.49 -29.92
N ILE A 448 -2.34 7.25 -30.54
CA ILE A 448 -3.15 8.29 -31.19
C ILE A 448 -4.59 8.22 -30.70
N THR A 449 -5.04 9.26 -30.01
CA THR A 449 -6.44 9.42 -29.64
C THR A 449 -7.19 10.15 -30.74
N THR A 450 -8.42 9.70 -31.03
CA THR A 450 -9.25 10.26 -32.10
C THR A 450 -10.47 10.99 -31.53
N ILE A 451 -10.65 12.26 -31.91
CA ILE A 451 -11.83 13.06 -31.58
C ILE A 451 -12.53 13.49 -32.87
N THR A 452 -13.83 13.25 -32.97
CA THR A 452 -14.66 13.72 -34.09
C THR A 452 -15.40 14.99 -33.70
N LEU A 453 -15.17 16.10 -34.41
CA LEU A 453 -15.97 17.32 -34.31
C LEU A 453 -17.08 17.28 -35.36
N THR A 454 -18.32 17.08 -34.93
CA THR A 454 -19.46 16.92 -35.85
C THR A 454 -19.92 18.28 -36.39
N GLY A 455 -20.08 18.37 -37.72
CA GLY A 455 -20.51 19.59 -38.40
C GLY A 455 -19.44 20.67 -38.58
N VAL A 456 -18.22 20.44 -38.07
CA VAL A 456 -17.10 21.38 -38.17
C VAL A 456 -16.32 21.12 -39.46
N ASN A 457 -15.96 22.21 -40.15
CA ASN A 457 -15.07 22.17 -41.31
C ASN A 457 -13.62 22.27 -40.84
N ALA A 458 -12.81 21.30 -41.24
CA ALA A 458 -11.42 21.19 -40.85
C ALA A 458 -10.69 22.52 -41.11
N ASP A 459 -10.83 23.11 -42.30
CA ASP A 459 -10.15 24.35 -42.74
C ASP A 459 -10.37 25.56 -41.84
N ASP A 460 -11.42 25.55 -41.03
CA ASP A 460 -11.74 26.66 -40.13
C ASP A 460 -11.08 26.51 -38.74
N LEU A 461 -10.46 25.36 -38.44
CA LEU A 461 -9.76 25.12 -37.17
C LEU A 461 -8.40 25.81 -37.07
N VAL A 462 -8.18 26.47 -35.94
CA VAL A 462 -6.90 27.07 -35.53
C VAL A 462 -6.47 26.54 -34.17
N LEU A 463 -5.15 26.42 -33.96
CA LEU A 463 -4.54 26.08 -32.68
C LEU A 463 -3.73 27.27 -32.17
N GLU A 464 -4.12 27.79 -31.01
CA GLU A 464 -3.41 28.89 -30.35
C GLU A 464 -3.27 28.62 -28.84
N ASN A 465 -2.03 28.53 -28.36
CA ASN A 465 -1.69 28.29 -26.94
C ASN A 465 -2.45 27.10 -26.34
N GLY A 466 -2.41 25.96 -27.03
CA GLY A 466 -3.10 24.75 -26.59
C GLY A 466 -4.62 24.72 -26.80
N PHE A 467 -5.22 25.76 -27.38
CA PHE A 467 -6.66 25.78 -27.69
C PHE A 467 -6.93 25.59 -29.18
N ILE A 468 -7.76 24.61 -29.52
CA ILE A 468 -8.38 24.45 -30.83
C ILE A 468 -9.71 25.22 -30.84
N SER A 469 -9.92 26.05 -31.86
CA SER A 469 -11.16 26.84 -32.04
C SER A 469 -11.44 27.10 -33.52
N ILE A 470 -12.63 27.64 -33.84
CA ILE A 470 -13.01 28.07 -35.19
C ILE A 470 -12.57 29.54 -35.42
N ALA A 471 -11.92 29.80 -36.56
CA ALA A 471 -11.26 31.08 -36.91
C ALA A 471 -12.17 32.25 -37.30
#